data_AF-A0A3N7FYY7-F1
#
_entry.id   AF-A0A3N7FYY7-F1
#
_cell.length_a   1.000
_cell.length_b   1.000
_cell.length_c   1.000
_cell.angle_alpha   90.00
_cell.angle_beta   90.00
_cell.angle_gamma   90.00
#
_symmetry.space_group_name_H-M   'P 1'
#
loop_
_entity.id
_entity.type
_entity.pdbx_description
1 polymer ?
#
loop_
_entity_poly.entity_id
_entity_poly.type
_entity_poly.pdbx_seq_one_letter_code
_entity_poly.pdbx_strand_id
1 'polypeptide(L)'
;MQRKDGLTIICTKRGGDVFTNSLSNGLQTVTARPEAILFRFAPITSLLTGIPGSGYLSHAVNLYRRCKCSYEEDAIANLCLLHCFSCVGNASDIQQMHGG
;
A
#
# COMPACT_ATOMS: atom_id res chain seq x y z
N MET A 1 15.32 8.33 -20.00
CA MET A 1 14.86 7.05 -20.59
C MET A 1 15.92 6.60 -21.57
N GLN A 2 16.73 5.59 -21.25
CA GLN A 2 17.69 5.04 -22.20
C GLN A 2 17.07 3.78 -22.81
N ARG A 3 16.88 3.79 -24.14
CA ARG A 3 16.47 2.61 -24.89
C ARG A 3 17.72 1.99 -25.51
N LYS A 4 17.95 0.72 -25.21
CA LYS A 4 18.99 -0.08 -25.85
C LYS A 4 18.31 -1.37 -26.33
N ASP A 5 18.42 -1.65 -27.62
CA ASP A 5 17.96 -2.91 -28.26
C ASP A 5 16.46 -3.23 -28.09
N GLY A 6 15.60 -2.22 -28.02
CA GLY A 6 14.15 -2.41 -27.79
C GLY A 6 13.75 -2.61 -26.32
N LEU A 7 14.71 -2.62 -25.40
CA LEU A 7 14.48 -2.64 -23.96
C LEU A 7 14.24 -1.22 -23.44
N THR A 8 13.18 -1.03 -22.65
CA THR A 8 12.96 0.20 -21.89
C THR A 8 13.49 0.02 -20.48
N ILE A 9 14.55 0.77 -20.14
CA ILE A 9 15.11 0.78 -18.78
C ILE A 9 14.48 1.93 -17.99
N ILE A 10 13.80 1.58 -16.89
CA ILE A 10 13.23 2.53 -15.93
C ILE A 10 14.10 2.53 -14.69
N CYS A 11 14.87 3.61 -14.51
CA CYS A 11 15.64 3.83 -13.30
C CYS A 11 14.85 4.74 -12.36
N THR A 12 14.64 4.30 -11.12
CA THR A 12 14.09 5.14 -10.05
C THR A 12 15.17 5.36 -8.98
N LYS A 13 15.20 6.55 -8.39
CA LYS A 13 16.16 6.93 -7.34
C LYS A 13 15.37 7.43 -6.13
N ARG A 14 15.75 6.99 -4.93
CA ARG A 14 15.32 7.56 -3.64
C ARG A 14 16.53 8.11 -2.91
N GLY A 15 16.37 9.26 -2.27
CA GLY A 15 17.42 9.97 -1.56
C GLY A 15 18.47 10.60 -2.48
N GLY A 16 19.26 11.51 -1.90
CA GLY A 16 20.23 12.34 -2.62
C GLY A 16 19.55 13.38 -3.53
N ASP A 17 20.35 13.98 -4.41
CA ASP A 17 19.86 14.95 -5.39
C ASP A 17 19.20 14.23 -6.57
N VAL A 18 17.92 14.53 -6.81
CA VAL A 18 17.09 13.88 -7.83
C VAL A 18 17.40 14.41 -9.24
N PHE A 19 18.05 15.57 -9.34
CA PHE A 19 18.41 16.19 -10.63
C PHE A 19 19.73 15.67 -11.22
N THR A 20 20.50 14.87 -10.48
CA THR A 20 21.75 14.28 -10.98
C THR A 20 21.47 13.20 -12.00
N ASN A 21 21.95 13.39 -13.24
CA ASN A 21 21.74 12.44 -14.34
C ASN A 21 22.67 11.22 -14.30
N SER A 22 23.64 11.18 -13.38
CA SER A 22 24.60 10.09 -13.18
C SER A 22 24.44 9.44 -11.80
N LEU A 23 24.43 8.10 -11.75
CA LEU A 23 24.30 7.33 -10.51
C LEU A 23 25.42 7.66 -9.50
N SER A 24 26.66 7.80 -9.95
CA SER A 24 27.83 8.07 -9.10
C SER A 24 27.73 9.40 -8.35
N ASN A 25 27.43 10.50 -9.06
CA ASN A 25 27.24 11.82 -8.43
C ASN A 25 25.99 11.81 -7.55
N GLY A 26 24.98 11.04 -7.96
CA GLY A 26 23.77 10.86 -7.19
C GLY A 26 23.98 10.14 -5.86
N LEU A 27 24.91 9.18 -5.78
CA LEU A 27 25.25 8.45 -4.56
C LEU A 27 25.95 9.34 -3.53
N GLN A 28 26.84 10.23 -3.99
CA GLN A 28 27.57 11.15 -3.11
C GLN A 28 26.64 12.10 -2.35
N THR A 29 25.46 12.40 -2.90
CA THR A 29 24.48 13.30 -2.27
C THR A 29 23.53 12.60 -1.30
N VAL A 30 23.52 11.25 -1.25
CA VAL A 30 22.60 10.48 -0.40
C VAL A 30 22.83 10.79 1.08
N THR A 31 24.07 10.92 1.52
CA THR A 31 24.38 11.24 2.92
C THR A 31 23.86 12.62 3.34
N ALA A 32 23.87 13.60 2.43
CA ALA A 32 23.36 14.94 2.70
C ALA A 32 21.82 15.00 2.70
N ARG A 33 21.17 14.12 1.93
CA ARG A 33 19.70 14.06 1.81
C ARG A 33 19.23 12.60 1.86
N PRO A 34 19.32 11.93 3.03
CA PRO A 34 18.93 10.54 3.14
C PRO A 34 17.42 10.38 3.01
N GLU A 35 16.99 9.31 2.35
CA GLU A 35 15.58 8.91 2.27
C GLU A 35 15.47 7.45 2.68
N ALA A 36 14.38 7.10 3.37
CA ALA A 36 14.16 5.73 3.79
C ALA A 36 13.84 4.82 2.58
N ILE A 37 14.72 3.86 2.36
CA ILE A 37 14.61 2.87 1.28
C ILE A 37 13.95 1.57 1.74
N LEU A 38 14.06 1.26 3.03
CA LEU A 38 13.54 0.04 3.65
C LEU A 38 12.68 0.42 4.86
N PHE A 39 11.51 -0.20 4.94
CA PHE A 39 10.57 0.03 6.03
C PHE A 39 10.08 -1.30 6.61
N ARG A 40 9.81 -1.29 7.91
CA ARG A 40 9.04 -2.33 8.58
C ARG A 40 7.73 -1.71 9.04
N PHE A 41 6.61 -2.22 8.52
CA PHE A 41 5.29 -1.70 8.83
C PHE A 41 4.64 -2.50 9.95
N ALA A 42 3.89 -1.81 10.81
CA ALA A 42 2.91 -2.39 11.71
C ALA A 42 1.50 -2.00 11.22
N PRO A 43 0.47 -2.84 11.41
CA PRO A 43 -0.90 -2.45 11.10
C PRO A 43 -1.29 -1.21 11.92
N ILE A 44 -1.92 -0.21 11.29
CA ILE A 44 -2.38 0.99 12.01
C ILE A 44 -3.33 0.65 13.17
N THR A 45 -4.02 -0.49 13.08
CA THR A 45 -4.91 -1.03 14.11
C THR A 45 -4.18 -1.38 15.40
N SER A 46 -2.87 -1.63 15.39
CA SER A 46 -2.10 -1.84 16.61
C SER A 46 -1.96 -0.56 17.45
N LEU A 47 -2.21 0.62 16.86
CA LEU A 47 -2.25 1.89 17.58
C LEU A 47 -3.62 2.17 18.21
N LEU A 48 -4.64 1.36 17.92
CA LEU A 48 -6.03 1.58 18.33
C LEU A 48 -6.50 0.56 19.38
N THR A 49 -5.59 -0.17 20.02
CA THR A 49 -5.92 -1.15 21.06
C THR A 49 -6.69 -0.49 22.19
N GLY A 50 -7.82 -1.10 22.58
CA GLY A 50 -8.70 -0.58 23.64
C GLY A 50 -9.69 0.51 23.18
N ILE A 51 -9.64 0.94 21.92
CA ILE A 51 -10.64 1.85 21.36
C ILE A 51 -11.87 1.04 20.90
N PRO A 52 -13.08 1.34 21.42
CA PRO A 52 -14.32 0.72 20.96
C PRO A 52 -14.47 0.87 19.43
N GLY A 53 -14.82 -0.21 18.74
CA GLY A 53 -14.99 -0.20 17.28
C GLY A 53 -13.70 -0.33 16.45
N SER A 54 -12.52 -0.47 17.07
CA SER A 54 -11.25 -0.74 16.34
C SER A 54 -11.28 -2.04 15.51
N GLY A 55 -12.17 -2.97 15.85
CA GLY A 55 -12.48 -4.15 15.05
C GLY A 55 -12.97 -3.82 13.63
N TYR A 56 -13.72 -2.73 13.44
CA TYR A 56 -14.21 -2.33 12.11
C TYR A 56 -13.08 -1.92 11.17
N LEU A 57 -12.10 -1.16 11.66
CA LEU A 57 -10.93 -0.79 10.86
C LEU A 57 -10.10 -2.02 10.49
N SER A 58 -9.91 -2.93 11.45
CA SER A 58 -9.21 -4.20 11.20
C SER A 58 -9.90 -5.03 10.12
N HIS A 59 -11.23 -5.11 10.19
CA HIS A 59 -12.04 -5.81 9.20
C HIS A 59 -11.94 -5.15 7.81
N ALA A 60 -12.12 -3.83 7.71
CA ALA A 60 -12.01 -3.08 6.46
C ALA A 60 -10.63 -3.20 5.80
N VAL A 61 -9.55 -3.11 6.59
CA VAL A 61 -8.17 -3.29 6.11
C VAL A 61 -7.94 -4.69 5.56
N ASN A 62 -8.47 -5.72 6.26
CA ASN A 62 -8.38 -7.10 5.81
C ASN A 62 -9.15 -7.34 4.50
N LEU A 63 -10.34 -6.77 4.36
CA LEU A 63 -11.10 -6.80 3.10
C LEU A 63 -10.34 -6.13 1.97
N TYR A 64 -9.82 -4.92 2.17
CA TYR A 64 -9.04 -4.20 1.17
C TYR A 64 -7.83 -5.02 0.68
N ARG A 65 -7.11 -5.68 1.60
CA ARG A 65 -5.97 -6.52 1.24
C ARG A 65 -6.38 -7.72 0.37
N ARG A 66 -7.48 -8.38 0.71
CA ARG A 66 -8.01 -9.53 -0.05
C ARG A 66 -8.50 -9.12 -1.43
N CYS A 67 -9.18 -7.98 -1.51
CA CYS A 67 -9.60 -7.35 -2.75
C CYS A 67 -8.34 -7.05 -3.61
N LYS A 68 -7.36 -6.29 -3.09
CA LYS A 68 -6.17 -5.83 -3.85
C LYS A 68 -5.26 -6.93 -4.41
N CYS A 69 -5.08 -8.06 -3.73
CA CYS A 69 -4.21 -9.14 -4.22
C CYS A 69 -4.80 -9.94 -5.40
N SER A 70 -6.05 -9.68 -5.79
CA SER A 70 -6.79 -10.45 -6.79
C SER A 70 -6.85 -9.77 -8.16
N TYR A 71 -6.13 -8.67 -8.38
CA TYR A 71 -6.20 -7.85 -9.60
C TYR A 71 -4.88 -7.89 -10.37
N GLU A 72 -4.85 -8.66 -11.45
CA GLU A 72 -3.87 -8.50 -12.54
C GLU A 72 -4.49 -7.82 -13.78
N GLU A 73 -5.81 -7.51 -13.77
CA GLU A 73 -6.46 -6.74 -14.85
C GLU A 73 -7.56 -5.80 -14.32
N ASP A 74 -7.63 -4.61 -14.93
CA ASP A 74 -8.42 -3.44 -14.51
C ASP A 74 -9.94 -3.68 -14.43
N ALA A 75 -10.48 -4.68 -15.13
CA ALA A 75 -11.90 -5.03 -15.07
C ALA A 75 -12.30 -5.71 -13.75
N ILE A 76 -11.37 -6.43 -13.10
CA ILE A 76 -11.64 -7.17 -11.86
C ILE A 76 -11.65 -6.23 -10.65
N ALA A 77 -10.88 -5.13 -10.70
CA ALA A 77 -10.83 -4.12 -9.64
C ALA A 77 -12.22 -3.50 -9.35
N ASN A 78 -13.00 -3.21 -10.40
CA ASN A 78 -14.35 -2.64 -10.25
C ASN A 78 -15.37 -3.66 -9.70
N LEU A 79 -15.37 -4.90 -10.19
CA LEU A 79 -16.26 -5.96 -9.72
C LEU A 79 -16.03 -6.28 -8.23
N CYS A 80 -14.78 -6.17 -7.82
CA CYS A 80 -14.36 -6.58 -6.51
C CYS A 80 -14.36 -5.41 -5.52
N LEU A 81 -14.32 -4.15 -5.99
CA LEU A 81 -14.85 -3.00 -5.24
C LEU A 81 -16.35 -3.17 -4.96
N LEU A 82 -17.15 -3.58 -5.95
CA LEU A 82 -18.58 -3.90 -5.77
C LEU A 82 -18.80 -5.03 -4.75
N HIS A 83 -18.00 -6.09 -4.79
CA HIS A 83 -18.03 -7.16 -3.80
C HIS A 83 -17.57 -6.67 -2.40
N CYS A 84 -16.50 -5.87 -2.32
CA CYS A 84 -16.05 -5.24 -1.08
C CYS A 84 -17.15 -4.31 -0.51
N PHE A 85 -17.89 -3.55 -1.33
CA PHE A 85 -19.06 -2.76 -0.91
C PHE A 85 -20.22 -3.64 -0.41
N SER A 86 -20.51 -4.76 -1.08
CA SER A 86 -21.53 -5.71 -0.64
C SER A 86 -21.15 -6.43 0.66
N CYS A 87 -19.87 -6.76 0.88
CA CYS A 87 -19.37 -7.34 2.12
C CYS A 87 -19.40 -6.35 3.29
N VAL A 88 -19.08 -5.06 3.05
CA VAL A 88 -19.22 -4.01 4.07
C VAL A 88 -20.70 -3.68 4.35
N GLY A 89 -21.58 -3.89 3.37
CA GLY A 89 -23.02 -3.63 3.47
C GLY A 89 -23.88 -4.74 4.07
N ASN A 90 -23.35 -5.95 4.31
CA ASN A 90 -24.10 -7.01 4.97
C ASN A 90 -24.14 -6.79 6.48
N ALA A 91 -25.25 -6.24 6.95
CA ALA A 91 -25.54 -5.94 8.35
C ALA A 91 -25.42 -7.14 9.31
N SER A 92 -25.34 -8.38 8.81
CA SER A 92 -25.19 -9.61 9.61
C SER A 92 -23.84 -9.73 10.32
N ASP A 93 -22.77 -9.10 9.84
CA ASP A 93 -21.46 -9.10 10.53
C ASP A 93 -21.37 -8.03 11.64
N ILE A 94 -22.29 -7.05 11.64
CA ILE A 94 -22.36 -6.01 12.67
C ILE A 94 -23.07 -6.52 13.93
N GLN A 95 -23.89 -7.59 13.82
CA GLN A 95 -24.68 -8.13 14.93
C GLN A 95 -23.94 -9.09 15.87
N GLN A 96 -22.66 -9.39 15.65
CA GLN A 96 -21.88 -10.26 16.54
C GLN A 96 -21.12 -9.53 17.66
N MET A 97 -21.35 -8.22 17.84
CA MET A 97 -20.48 -7.32 18.61
C MET A 97 -21.16 -6.59 19.79
N HIS A 98 -22.14 -7.24 20.45
CA HIS A 98 -22.65 -6.81 21.77
C HIS A 98 -22.32 -7.80 22.91
N GLY A 99 -21.26 -8.60 22.77
CA GLY A 99 -20.86 -9.55 23.81
C GLY A 99 -19.35 -9.65 23.95
N GLY A 100 -18.81 -9.02 25.00
CA GLY A 100 -17.39 -9.09 25.38
C GLY A 100 -16.92 -7.81 26.03
#